data_AF-A0A2R6EX71-F1
#
_entry.id   AF-A0A2R6EX71-F1
#
_cell.length_a   1.000
_cell.length_b   1.000
_cell.length_c   1.000
_cell.angle_alpha   90.00
_cell.angle_beta   90.00
_cell.angle_gamma   90.00
#
_symmetry.space_group_name_H-M   'P 1'
#
loop_
_entity.id
_entity.type
_entity.pdbx_description
1 polymer ?
#
loop_
_entity_poly.entity_id
_entity_poly.type
_entity_poly.pdbx_seq_one_letter_code
_entity_poly.pdbx_strand_id
1 'polypeptide(L)' 'MIDVPVSMVMIQEVPVASPRLPADAAAERLRDPAVPALVVCMDGESVVGIVTESDIVAVFAERAGNPALDSFMSRPV' A
#
# COMPACT_ATOMS: atom_id res chain seq x y z
N MET A 1 -6.49 30.24 9.18
CA MET A 1 -5.60 29.07 9.32
C MET A 1 -6.39 28.06 10.12
N ILE A 2 -6.66 26.88 9.55
CA ILE A 2 -7.35 25.81 10.27
C ILE A 2 -6.26 24.98 10.93
N ASP A 3 -6.26 24.92 12.26
CA ASP A 3 -5.31 24.18 13.07
C ASP A 3 -5.93 22.84 13.48
N VAL A 4 -6.13 21.97 12.49
CA VAL A 4 -6.68 20.61 12.70
C VAL A 4 -5.52 19.61 12.67
N PRO A 5 -5.26 18.88 13.77
CA PRO A 5 -4.23 17.86 13.79
C PRO A 5 -4.50 16.76 12.76
N VAL A 6 -3.45 16.27 12.08
CA VAL A 6 -3.55 15.13 11.16
C VAL A 6 -4.17 13.91 11.84
N SER A 7 -3.87 13.70 13.13
CA SER A 7 -4.45 12.63 13.94
C SER A 7 -5.98 12.66 14.04
N MET A 8 -6.60 13.83 13.78
CA MET A 8 -8.05 14.01 13.80
C MET A 8 -8.71 13.63 12.46
N VAL A 9 -7.95 13.56 11.37
CA VAL A 9 -8.47 13.29 10.02
C VAL A 9 -7.87 12.03 9.38
N MET A 10 -6.83 11.45 9.97
CA MET A 10 -6.20 10.23 9.47
C MET A 10 -7.06 8.98 9.72
N ILE A 11 -6.89 7.98 8.85
CA ILE A 11 -7.42 6.63 9.08
C ILE A 11 -6.58 5.98 10.19
N GLN A 12 -7.24 5.54 11.27
CA GLN A 12 -6.55 4.94 12.42
C GLN A 12 -6.27 3.45 12.22
N GLU A 13 -7.24 2.72 11.66
CA GLU A 13 -7.09 1.31 11.31
C GLU A 13 -6.75 1.19 9.83
N VAL A 14 -5.46 1.03 9.54
CA VAL A 14 -4.97 1.04 8.17
C VAL A 14 -4.85 -0.40 7.66
N PRO A 15 -5.36 -0.70 6.45
CA PRO A 15 -5.11 -1.98 5.80
C PRO A 15 -3.61 -2.25 5.62
N VAL A 16 -3.15 -3.38 6.14
CA VAL A 16 -1.75 -3.80 6.06
C VAL A 16 -1.54 -4.99 5.11
N ALA A 17 -0.36 -5.05 4.49
CA ALA A 17 0.07 -6.13 3.63
C ALA A 17 1.49 -6.60 3.98
N SER A 18 1.78 -7.86 3.68
CA SER A 18 3.15 -8.39 3.74
C SER A 18 3.96 -7.88 2.54
N PRO A 19 5.26 -7.63 2.70
CA PRO A 19 6.16 -7.33 1.57
C PRO A 19 6.18 -8.42 0.50
N ARG A 20 5.84 -9.67 0.88
CA ARG A 20 5.78 -10.83 -0.02
C ARG A 20 4.42 -11.01 -0.70
N LEU A 21 3.43 -10.16 -0.41
CA LEU A 21 2.12 -10.23 -1.06
C LEU A 21 2.30 -10.00 -2.57
N PRO A 22 1.71 -10.82 -3.45
CA PRO A 22 1.79 -10.61 -4.88
C PRO A 22 0.91 -9.42 -5.32
N ALA A 23 1.28 -8.79 -6.43
CA ALA A 23 0.62 -7.60 -6.97
C ALA A 23 -0.86 -7.82 -7.29
N ASP A 24 -1.25 -9.00 -7.79
CA ASP A 24 -2.65 -9.33 -8.07
C ASP A 24 -3.52 -9.40 -6.79
N ALA A 25 -3.04 -10.04 -5.72
CA ALA A 25 -3.71 -10.08 -4.44
C ALA A 25 -3.81 -8.68 -3.79
N ALA A 26 -2.80 -7.84 -4.00
CA ALA A 26 -2.87 -6.43 -3.61
C ALA A 26 -3.91 -5.66 -4.43
N ALA A 27 -4.00 -5.91 -5.74
CA ALA A 27 -5.01 -5.31 -6.61
C ALA A 27 -6.44 -5.70 -6.21
N GLU A 28 -6.66 -6.95 -5.79
CA GLU A 28 -7.96 -7.40 -5.26
C GLU A 28 -8.38 -6.60 -4.01
N ARG A 29 -7.43 -6.33 -3.11
CA ARG A 29 -7.68 -5.54 -1.89
C ARG A 29 -7.92 -4.07 -2.20
N LEU A 30 -7.10 -3.48 -3.07
CA LEU A 30 -7.20 -2.07 -3.47
C LEU A 30 -8.43 -1.76 -4.32
N ARG A 31 -9.10 -2.79 -4.88
CA ARG A 31 -10.39 -2.62 -5.58
C ARG A 31 -11.50 -2.16 -4.64
N ASP A 32 -11.40 -2.46 -3.34
CA ASP A 32 -12.34 -1.96 -2.34
C ASP A 32 -12.13 -0.45 -2.14
N PRO A 33 -13.14 0.41 -2.40
CA PRO A 33 -13.03 1.84 -2.16
C PRO A 33 -12.71 2.24 -0.71
N ALA A 34 -12.93 1.33 0.26
CA ALA A 34 -12.52 1.52 1.64
C ALA A 34 -11.01 1.31 1.88
N VAL A 35 -10.27 0.81 0.89
CA VAL A 35 -8.82 0.49 0.95
C VAL A 35 -8.06 1.34 -0.06
N PRO A 36 -7.84 2.64 0.22
CA PRO A 36 -7.18 3.55 -0.73
C PRO A 36 -5.67 3.26 -0.91
N ALA A 37 -5.07 2.55 0.05
CA ALA A 37 -3.66 2.16 0.04
C ALA A 37 -3.44 0.96 0.96
N LEU A 38 -2.34 0.25 0.75
CA LEU A 38 -1.84 -0.80 1.62
C LEU A 38 -0.52 -0.35 2.26
N VAL A 39 -0.50 -0.30 3.59
CA VAL A 39 0.76 -0.13 4.34
C VAL A 39 1.47 -1.47 4.37
N VAL A 40 2.71 -1.52 3.91
CA VAL A 40 3.50 -2.75 3.87
C VAL A 40 4.26 -2.89 5.17
N CYS A 41 4.01 -3.97 5.92
CA CYS A 41 4.64 -4.24 7.20
C CYS A 41 5.44 -5.56 7.16
N MET A 42 6.69 -5.52 7.64
CA MET A 42 7.47 -6.71 7.94
C MET A 42 7.09 -7.22 9.34
N ASP A 43 6.86 -8.52 9.44
CA ASP A 43 6.52 -9.23 10.68
C ASP A 43 5.33 -8.62 11.46
N GLY A 44 4.46 -7.88 10.77
CA GLY A 44 3.26 -7.25 11.35
C GLY A 44 3.52 -5.98 12.18
N GLU A 45 4.78 -5.61 12.41
CA GLU A 45 5.13 -4.51 13.34
C GLU A 45 5.90 -3.38 12.64
N SER A 46 6.79 -3.70 11.70
CA SER A 46 7.69 -2.71 11.09
C SER A 46 7.14 -2.23 9.75
N VAL A 47 6.77 -0.95 9.65
CA VAL A 47 6.39 -0.34 8.37
C VAL A 47 7.62 -0.25 7.46
N VAL A 48 7.57 -0.96 6.34
CA VAL A 48 8.68 -1.02 5.36
C VAL A 48 8.33 -0.35 4.02
N GLY A 49 7.06 0.00 3.80
CA GLY A 49 6.65 0.74 2.62
C GLY A 49 5.15 0.96 2.51
N ILE A 50 4.73 1.45 1.35
CA ILE A 50 3.33 1.67 0.98
C ILE A 50 3.13 1.32 -0.50
N VAL A 51 1.94 0.81 -0.83
CA VAL A 51 1.48 0.52 -2.18
C VAL A 51 0.09 1.11 -2.38
N THR A 52 -0.14 1.77 -3.50
CA THR A 52 -1.41 2.38 -3.92
C THR A 52 -1.92 1.75 -5.22
N GLU A 53 -3.14 2.09 -5.62
CA GLU A 53 -3.68 1.68 -6.92
C GLU A 53 -2.77 2.09 -8.09
N SER A 54 -2.18 3.29 -8.04
CA SER A 54 -1.29 3.79 -9.10
C SER A 54 -0.04 2.93 -9.28
N ASP A 55 0.51 2.39 -8.20
CA ASP A 55 1.68 1.50 -8.26
C ASP A 55 1.32 0.18 -8.95
N ILE A 56 0.14 -0.37 -8.65
CA ILE A 56 -0.40 -1.56 -9.31
C ILE A 56 -0.61 -1.32 -10.80
N VAL A 57 -1.21 -0.17 -11.17
CA VAL A 57 -1.39 0.21 -12.57
C VAL A 57 -0.06 0.27 -13.31
N ALA A 58 0.97 0.87 -12.71
CA ALA A 58 2.31 0.93 -13.31
C ALA A 58 2.90 -0.47 -13.54
N VAL A 59 2.87 -1.35 -12.54
CA VAL A 59 3.38 -2.73 -12.63
C VAL A 59 2.75 -3.51 -13.79
N PHE A 60 1.42 -3.45 -13.92
CA PHE A 60 0.73 -4.15 -15.00
C PHE A 60 0.90 -3.48 -16.36
N ALA A 61 0.96 -2.14 -16.41
CA ALA A 61 1.22 -1.39 -17.64
C ALA A 61 2.62 -1.71 -18.21
N GLU A 62 3.60 -1.90 -17.35
CA GLU A 62 4.98 -2.25 -17.71
C GLU A 62 5.18 -3.76 -18.03
N ARG A 63 4.11 -4.56 -17.96
CA ARG A 63 4.11 -6.02 -18.18
C ARG A 63 5.09 -6.77 -17.25
N ALA A 64 5.23 -6.33 -16.01
CA ALA A 64 6.13 -6.93 -15.01
C ALA A 64 5.67 -8.28 -14.44
N GLY A 65 4.59 -8.89 -14.98
CA GLY A 65 4.03 -10.14 -14.48
C GLY A 65 3.26 -9.93 -13.17
N ASN A 66 3.60 -10.70 -12.13
CA ASN A 66 2.97 -10.61 -10.81
C ASN A 66 4.04 -10.58 -9.70
N PRO A 67 4.79 -9.47 -9.58
CA PRO A 67 5.87 -9.37 -8.61
C PRO A 67 5.33 -9.19 -7.18
N ALA A 68 6.21 -9.42 -6.19
CA ALA A 68 5.92 -9.11 -4.79
C ALA A 68 5.99 -7.60 -4.52
N LEU A 69 5.25 -7.12 -3.52
CA LEU A 69 5.19 -5.69 -3.18
C LEU A 69 6.56 -5.07 -2.89
N ASP A 70 7.47 -5.81 -2.26
CA ASP A 70 8.81 -5.31 -1.90
C ASP A 70 9.67 -4.83 -3.08
N SER A 71 9.36 -5.31 -4.28
CA SER A 71 10.10 -4.97 -5.50
C SER A 71 9.72 -3.61 -6.09
N PHE A 72 8.55 -3.05 -5.74
CA PHE A 72 8.04 -1.81 -6.32
C PHE A 72 7.39 -0.84 -5.32
N MET A 73 7.18 -1.24 -4.07
CA MET A 73 6.64 -0.35 -3.04
C MET A 73 7.50 0.89 -2.81
N SER A 74 6.85 2.00 -2.44
CA SER A 74 7.57 3.18 -1.96
C SER A 74 8.06 2.97 -0.53
N ARG A 75 9.33 3.28 -0.27
CA ARG A 75 9.97 3.08 1.05
C ARG A 75 10.00 4.39 1.84
N PRO A 76 9.91 4.35 3.19
CA PRO A 76 10.12 5.53 4.02
C PRO A 76 11.51 6.14 3.78
N VAL A 77 11.60 7.47 3.78
CA VAL A 77 12.86 8.25 3.68
C VAL A 77 13.31 8.79 5.02
#